data_AF-A0A9D2A194-F1
#
_entry.id   AF-A0A9D2A194-F1
#
_cell.length_a   1.000
_cell.length_b   1.000
_cell.length_c   1.000
_cell.angle_alpha   90.00
_cell.angle_beta   90.00
_cell.angle_gamma   90.00
#
_symmetry.space_group_name_H-M   'P 1'
#
loop_
_entity.id
_entity.type
_entity.pdbx_description
1 polymer ?
#
loop_
_entity_poly.entity_id
_entity_poly.type
_entity_poly.pdbx_seq_one_letter_code
_entity_poly.pdbx_strand_id
1 'polypeptide(L)'
;MYLKQCEVESRVEYFKGDIQEILKSHTVIKKWAYILHDKDDTAPHYHIYLNFGNSGRDTAQVASWFGLQESQVSRVKGRATDMLLYLTHGNDSQKNKYQYSPSEVVANFDFETEIKNAQILGDFE
;
A
#
# COMPACT_ATOMS: atom_id res chain seq x y z
N MET A 1 5.61 -16.91 0.92
CA MET A 1 4.45 -16.97 1.87
C MET A 1 3.18 -16.57 1.13
N TYR A 2 2.05 -17.28 1.32
CA TYR A 2 0.77 -16.91 0.68
C TYR A 2 -0.04 -15.90 1.50
N LEU A 3 -0.35 -14.75 0.89
CA LEU A 3 -1.07 -13.63 1.51
C LEU A 3 -2.30 -13.22 0.68
N LYS A 4 -3.42 -12.92 1.35
CA LYS A 4 -4.59 -12.29 0.71
C LYS A 4 -4.43 -10.77 0.54
N GLN A 5 -3.55 -10.19 1.33
CA GLN A 5 -3.15 -8.79 1.23
C GLN A 5 -1.71 -8.62 1.70
N CYS A 6 -0.99 -7.73 1.04
CA CYS A 6 0.39 -7.41 1.37
C CYS A 6 0.69 -5.94 1.08
N GLU A 7 1.79 -5.49 1.65
CA GLU A 7 2.43 -4.24 1.33
C GLU A 7 3.71 -4.55 0.54
N VAL A 8 3.98 -3.76 -0.49
CA VAL A 8 5.29 -3.70 -1.14
C VAL A 8 5.89 -2.34 -0.83
N GLU A 9 7.07 -2.34 -0.22
CA GLU A 9 7.80 -1.13 0.15
C GLU A 9 9.21 -1.22 -0.43
N SER A 10 9.61 -0.21 -1.20
CA SER A 10 11.00 -0.07 -1.63
C SER A 10 11.32 1.34 -2.08
N ARG A 11 12.61 1.65 -2.21
CA ARG A 11 13.07 2.91 -2.81
C ARG A 11 12.70 2.97 -4.28
N VAL A 12 12.46 4.18 -4.78
CA VAL A 12 12.08 4.44 -6.18
C VAL A 12 13.05 3.78 -7.16
N GLU A 13 14.36 3.87 -6.88
CA GLU A 13 15.44 3.35 -7.74
C GLU A 13 15.46 1.82 -7.93
N TYR A 14 14.79 1.06 -7.06
CA TYR A 14 14.80 -0.41 -7.13
C TYR A 14 13.63 -0.99 -7.93
N PHE A 15 12.60 -0.21 -8.21
CA PHE A 15 11.48 -0.66 -9.04
C PHE A 15 11.90 -0.81 -10.50
N LYS A 16 11.56 -1.95 -11.10
CA LYS A 16 11.77 -2.20 -12.53
C LYS A 16 10.45 -2.05 -13.27
N GLY A 17 10.29 -0.93 -13.97
CA GLY A 17 9.10 -0.65 -14.78
C GLY A 17 8.11 0.31 -14.09
N ASP A 18 7.04 0.62 -14.81
CA ASP A 18 5.98 1.50 -14.29
C ASP A 18 5.07 0.74 -13.33
N ILE A 19 4.98 1.23 -12.09
CA ILE A 19 4.18 0.61 -11.02
C ILE A 19 2.71 0.51 -11.45
N GLN A 20 2.15 1.53 -12.08
CA GLN A 20 0.75 1.56 -12.45
C GLN A 20 0.43 0.56 -13.58
N GLU A 21 1.32 0.40 -14.55
CA GLU A 21 1.21 -0.62 -15.60
C GLU A 21 1.29 -2.04 -15.03
N ILE A 22 2.23 -2.27 -14.10
CA ILE A 22 2.35 -3.55 -13.39
C ILE A 22 1.03 -3.85 -12.64
N LEU A 23 0.49 -2.90 -11.89
CA LEU A 23 -0.74 -3.09 -11.14
C LEU A 23 -1.95 -3.35 -12.05
N LYS A 24 -2.08 -2.64 -13.16
CA LYS A 24 -3.18 -2.79 -14.12
C LYS A 24 -3.12 -4.11 -14.91
N SER A 25 -1.92 -4.63 -15.19
CA SER A 25 -1.75 -5.88 -15.95
C SER A 25 -2.11 -7.13 -15.14
N HIS A 26 -2.10 -7.05 -13.80
CA HIS A 26 -2.36 -8.20 -12.93
C HIS A 26 -3.81 -8.23 -12.42
N THR A 27 -4.70 -8.85 -13.20
CA THR A 27 -6.15 -8.97 -12.88
C THR A 27 -6.48 -9.73 -11.59
N VAL A 28 -5.50 -10.43 -11.00
CA VAL A 28 -5.63 -11.00 -9.65
C VAL A 28 -5.79 -9.89 -8.61
N ILE A 29 -5.10 -8.76 -8.77
CA ILE A 29 -5.12 -7.66 -7.82
C ILE A 29 -6.51 -7.02 -7.90
N LYS A 30 -7.29 -7.15 -6.82
CA LYS A 30 -8.66 -6.66 -6.75
C LYS A 30 -8.72 -5.23 -6.25
N LYS A 31 -7.93 -4.91 -5.24
CA LYS A 31 -7.69 -3.52 -4.82
C LYS A 31 -6.19 -3.26 -4.79
N TRP A 32 -5.78 -2.10 -5.26
CA TRP A 32 -4.44 -1.56 -5.06
C TRP A 32 -4.50 -0.07 -4.78
N ALA A 33 -3.56 0.39 -3.96
CA ALA A 33 -3.31 1.79 -3.67
C ALA A 33 -1.80 1.98 -3.47
N TYR A 34 -1.24 3.07 -3.97
CA TYR A 34 0.16 3.39 -3.73
C TYR A 34 0.38 4.90 -3.62
N ILE A 35 1.48 5.27 -2.96
CA ILE A 35 1.90 6.66 -2.77
C ILE A 35 3.44 6.72 -2.77
N LEU A 36 3.97 7.84 -3.27
CA LEU A 36 5.37 8.19 -3.14
C LEU A 36 5.57 8.97 -1.83
N HIS A 37 6.41 8.45 -0.94
CA HIS A 37 6.88 9.19 0.23
C HIS A 37 8.18 9.90 -0.13
N ASP A 38 8.11 11.19 -0.47
CA ASP A 38 9.23 12.04 -0.87
C ASP A 38 9.51 13.22 0.10
N LYS A 39 8.67 13.39 1.13
CA LYS A 39 8.76 14.48 2.13
C LYS A 39 9.11 13.99 3.53
N ASP A 40 9.48 12.71 3.64
CA ASP A 40 9.98 12.12 4.87
C ASP A 40 11.48 12.41 5.05
N ASP A 41 12.02 12.19 6.25
CA ASP A 41 13.46 12.29 6.54
C ASP A 41 14.30 11.15 5.90
N THR A 42 13.71 10.39 4.98
CA THR A 42 14.30 9.23 4.31
C THR A 42 14.35 9.42 2.80
N ALA A 43 15.13 8.59 2.11
CA ALA A 43 15.17 8.61 0.65
C ALA A 43 13.79 8.29 0.06
N PRO A 44 13.41 8.89 -1.09
CA PRO A 44 12.12 8.63 -1.71
C PRO A 44 11.82 7.14 -1.91
N HIS A 45 10.66 6.72 -1.43
CA HIS A 45 10.22 5.32 -1.46
C HIS A 45 8.72 5.22 -1.70
N TYR A 46 8.30 4.09 -2.28
CA TYR A 46 6.90 3.79 -2.49
C TYR A 46 6.39 2.86 -1.39
N HIS A 47 5.18 3.13 -0.91
CA HIS A 47 4.34 2.13 -0.26
C HIS A 47 3.22 1.72 -1.21
N ILE A 48 3.04 0.41 -1.41
CA ILE A 48 2.04 -0.17 -2.32
C ILE A 48 1.20 -1.20 -1.55
N TYR A 49 -0.08 -0.90 -1.34
CA TYR A 49 -1.05 -1.84 -0.81
C TYR A 49 -1.63 -2.72 -1.93
N LEU A 50 -1.65 -4.03 -1.72
CA LEU A 50 -2.27 -5.01 -2.62
C LEU A 50 -3.28 -5.87 -1.88
N ASN A 51 -4.45 -6.07 -2.49
CA ASN A 51 -5.48 -7.00 -2.03
C ASN A 51 -5.89 -7.94 -3.17
N PHE A 52 -5.89 -9.24 -2.91
CA PHE A 52 -6.16 -10.30 -3.88
C PHE A 52 -7.56 -10.93 -3.71
N GLY A 53 -8.43 -10.31 -2.92
CA GLY A 53 -9.78 -10.79 -2.62
C GLY A 53 -9.76 -12.13 -1.86
N ASN A 54 -10.49 -13.11 -2.40
CA ASN A 54 -10.53 -14.46 -1.82
C ASN A 54 -9.30 -15.32 -2.17
N SER A 55 -8.48 -14.88 -3.13
CA SER A 55 -7.26 -15.57 -3.53
C SER A 55 -6.07 -15.09 -2.70
N GLY A 56 -5.12 -15.97 -2.41
CA GLY A 56 -3.81 -15.57 -1.88
C GLY A 56 -2.77 -15.51 -3.00
N ARG A 57 -1.69 -14.74 -2.79
CA ARG A 57 -0.51 -14.74 -3.66
C ARG A 57 0.75 -14.93 -2.86
N ASP A 58 1.72 -15.61 -3.48
CA ASP A 58 3.01 -15.84 -2.88
C ASP A 58 3.84 -14.55 -2.90
N THR A 59 4.49 -14.24 -1.79
CA THR A 59 5.31 -13.03 -1.61
C THR A 59 6.49 -12.95 -2.58
N ALA A 60 7.14 -14.06 -2.93
CA ALA A 60 8.21 -14.05 -3.92
C ALA A 60 7.65 -13.77 -5.32
N GLN A 61 6.47 -14.30 -5.65
CA GLN A 61 5.78 -13.97 -6.89
C GLN A 61 5.42 -12.48 -6.95
N VAL A 62 4.86 -11.92 -5.88
CA VAL A 62 4.53 -10.49 -5.81
C VAL A 62 5.79 -9.64 -6.01
N ALA A 63 6.88 -9.95 -5.33
CA ALA A 63 8.15 -9.23 -5.47
C ALA A 63 8.67 -9.25 -6.91
N SER A 64 8.55 -10.41 -7.58
CA SER A 64 9.00 -10.58 -8.95
C SER A 64 8.29 -9.66 -9.95
N TRP A 65 7.01 -9.31 -9.71
CA TRP A 65 6.27 -8.39 -10.58
C TRP A 65 6.89 -6.99 -10.63
N PHE A 66 7.51 -6.56 -9.53
CA PHE A 66 8.16 -5.25 -9.39
C PHE A 66 9.68 -5.32 -9.61
N GLY A 67 10.23 -6.51 -9.88
CA GLY A 67 11.67 -6.73 -9.97
C GLY A 67 12.41 -6.62 -8.63
N LEU A 68 11.70 -6.82 -7.51
CA LEU A 68 12.20 -6.66 -6.14
C LEU A 68 12.54 -8.00 -5.48
N GLN A 69 13.15 -7.91 -4.30
CA GLN A 69 13.38 -9.06 -3.43
C GLN A 69 12.14 -9.36 -2.56
N GLU A 70 11.96 -10.62 -2.16
CA GLU A 70 10.83 -11.02 -1.30
C GLU A 70 10.80 -10.26 0.04
N SER A 71 11.96 -9.82 0.55
CA SER A 71 12.08 -9.01 1.77
C SER A 71 11.43 -7.62 1.68
N GLN A 72 11.08 -7.17 0.47
CA GLN A 72 10.35 -5.93 0.23
C GLN A 72 8.83 -6.12 0.22
N VAL A 73 8.36 -7.36 0.39
CA VAL A 73 6.93 -7.68 0.46
C VAL A 73 6.58 -8.10 1.88
N SER A 74 5.78 -7.27 2.54
CA SER A 74 5.40 -7.43 3.94
C SER A 74 3.93 -7.86 4.06
N ARG A 75 3.61 -8.58 5.14
CA ARG A 75 2.22 -8.87 5.49
C ARG A 75 1.60 -7.63 6.11
N VAL A 76 0.46 -7.19 5.57
CA VAL A 76 -0.39 -6.20 6.24
C VAL A 76 -0.88 -6.75 7.57
N LYS A 77 -0.50 -6.07 8.67
CA LYS A 77 -0.93 -6.39 10.03
C LYS A 77 -2.25 -5.66 10.32
N GLY A 78 -3.22 -6.34 10.91
CA GLY A 78 -4.51 -5.74 11.23
C GLY A 78 -5.43 -5.60 10.02
N ARG A 79 -6.18 -4.49 9.97
CA ARG A 79 -7.20 -4.25 8.94
C ARG A 79 -6.56 -3.61 7.71
N ALA A 80 -7.19 -3.83 6.56
CA ALA A 80 -6.81 -3.14 5.32
C ALA A 80 -6.82 -1.62 5.51
N THR A 81 -7.82 -1.10 6.22
CA THR A 81 -7.99 0.33 6.48
C THR A 81 -6.84 0.94 7.28
N ASP A 82 -6.24 0.19 8.21
CA ASP A 82 -5.11 0.67 9.00
C ASP A 82 -3.87 0.87 8.12
N MET A 83 -3.69 0.00 7.11
CA MET A 83 -2.65 0.14 6.09
C MET A 83 -2.96 1.29 5.12
N LEU A 84 -4.22 1.47 4.74
CA LEU A 84 -4.60 2.59 3.86
C LEU A 84 -4.39 3.94 4.54
N LEU A 85 -4.76 4.10 5.82
CA LEU A 85 -4.46 5.30 6.59
C LEU A 85 -2.95 5.50 6.79
N TYR A 86 -2.19 4.41 6.89
CA TYR A 86 -0.73 4.46 6.98
C TYR A 86 -0.08 5.08 5.75
N LEU A 87 -0.64 4.86 4.54
CA LEU A 87 -0.16 5.50 3.30
C LEU A 87 -0.16 7.02 3.38
N THR A 88 -1.05 7.64 4.18
CA THR A 88 -1.08 9.10 4.35
C THR A 88 -0.50 9.56 5.68
N HIS A 89 0.14 8.66 6.43
CA HIS A 89 0.54 8.86 7.83
C HIS A 89 -0.59 9.28 8.78
N GLY A 90 -1.85 8.96 8.44
CA GLY A 90 -3.03 9.40 9.19
C GLY A 90 -3.27 8.68 10.54
N ASN A 91 -2.39 7.73 10.90
CA ASN A 91 -2.51 6.96 12.14
C ASN A 91 -1.85 7.71 13.30
N ASP A 92 -2.34 7.48 14.52
CA ASP A 92 -1.80 8.08 15.74
C ASP A 92 -0.30 7.89 15.93
N SER A 93 0.24 6.73 15.53
CA SER A 93 1.66 6.43 15.64
C SER A 93 2.55 7.24 14.69
N GLN A 94 1.98 7.86 13.65
CA GLN A 94 2.71 8.61 12.62
C GLN A 94 2.38 10.11 12.65
N LYS A 95 1.64 10.61 13.65
CA LYS A 95 1.25 12.04 13.78
C LYS A 95 2.41 13.03 13.70
N ASN A 96 3.62 12.61 14.07
CA ASN A 96 4.82 13.45 14.05
C ASN A 96 5.54 13.46 12.69
N LYS A 97 5.11 12.62 11.73
CA LYS A 97 5.63 12.60 10.37
C LYS A 97 4.83 13.54 9.46
N TYR A 98 5.40 13.84 8.30
CA TYR A 98 4.68 14.56 7.25
C TYR A 98 3.38 13.83 6.90
N GLN A 99 2.27 14.57 6.95
CA GLN A 99 0.94 14.05 6.65
C GLN A 99 0.66 14.28 5.16
N TYR A 100 0.58 13.19 4.38
CA TYR A 100 0.28 13.28 2.96
C TYR A 100 -1.22 13.50 2.74
N SER A 101 -1.56 14.18 1.66
CA SER A 101 -2.96 14.32 1.24
C SER A 101 -3.47 13.00 0.69
N PRO A 102 -4.71 12.59 0.98
CA PRO A 102 -5.35 11.44 0.31
C PRO A 102 -5.37 11.56 -1.22
N SER A 103 -5.35 12.78 -1.75
CA SER A 103 -5.27 13.04 -3.19
C SER A 103 -3.92 12.67 -3.84
N GLU A 104 -2.87 12.46 -3.03
CA GLU A 104 -1.56 11.98 -3.49
C GLU A 104 -1.52 10.46 -3.65
N VAL A 105 -2.54 9.75 -3.16
CA VAL A 105 -2.66 8.30 -3.30
C VAL A 105 -3.29 7.94 -4.64
N VAL A 106 -2.62 7.08 -5.39
CA VAL A 106 -3.16 6.51 -6.63
C VAL A 106 -3.75 5.13 -6.32
N ALA A 107 -5.04 4.94 -6.60
CA ALA A 107 -5.76 3.71 -6.31
C ALA A 107 -6.74 3.31 -7.43
N ASN A 108 -7.16 2.04 -7.45
CA ASN A 108 -8.24 1.56 -8.33
C ASN A 108 -9.64 1.56 -7.67
N PHE A 109 -9.77 2.22 -6.53
CA PHE A 109 -11.01 2.37 -5.77
C PHE A 109 -11.09 3.78 -5.18
N ASP A 110 -12.25 4.13 -4.62
CA ASP A 110 -12.43 5.39 -3.91
C ASP A 110 -11.70 5.34 -2.55
N PHE A 111 -10.44 5.77 -2.57
CA PHE A 111 -9.55 5.74 -1.41
C PHE A 111 -10.05 6.64 -0.28
N GLU A 112 -10.48 7.87 -0.60
CA GLU A 112 -10.96 8.84 0.38
C GLU A 112 -12.18 8.34 1.14
N THR A 113 -13.14 7.76 0.44
CA THR A 113 -14.33 7.19 1.08
C THR A 113 -13.97 6.01 1.98
N GLU A 114 -13.05 5.15 1.55
CA GLU A 114 -12.62 3.98 2.35
C GLU A 114 -11.94 4.40 3.68
N ILE A 115 -11.04 5.40 3.63
CA ILE A 115 -10.36 5.87 4.86
C ILE A 115 -11.28 6.68 5.78
N LYS A 116 -12.24 7.44 5.24
CA LYS A 116 -13.26 8.16 6.05
C LYS A 116 -14.16 7.18 6.79
N ASN A 117 -14.62 6.14 6.11
CA ASN A 117 -15.44 5.10 6.74
C ASN A 117 -14.68 4.36 7.84
N ALA A 118 -13.36 4.17 7.68
CA ALA A 118 -12.52 3.54 8.69
C ALA A 118 -12.44 4.36 9.99
N GLN A 119 -12.34 5.69 9.87
CA GLN A 119 -12.32 6.60 11.02
C GLN A 119 -13.66 6.58 11.76
N ILE A 120 -14.78 6.66 11.03
CA ILE A 120 -16.13 6.63 11.63
C ILE A 120 -16.38 5.33 12.39
N LEU A 121 -15.93 4.18 11.87
CA LEU A 121 -16.11 2.88 12.53
C LEU A 121 -15.16 2.65 13.72
N GLY A 122 -14.04 3.39 13.78
CA GLY A 122 -13.09 3.34 14.89
C GLY A 122 -13.50 4.16 16.11
N ASP A 123 -14.41 5.12 15.94
CA ASP A 123 -14.91 6.02 17.00
C ASP A 123 -16.05 5.41 17.85
N PHE A 124 -16.35 4.10 17.69
CA PHE A 124 -17.37 3.38 18.47
C PHE A 124 -16.79 2.55 19.65
N GLU A 125 -15.64 2.96 20.21
CA GLU A 125 -15.13 2.39 21.49
C GLU A 125 -15.57 3.21 22.71
#